data_AF-A0A9C7PWW6-F1
#
_entry.id   AF-A0A9C7PWW6-F1
#
_cell.length_a   1.000
_cell.length_b   1.000
_cell.length_c   1.000
_cell.angle_alpha   90.00
_cell.angle_beta   90.00
_cell.angle_gamma   90.00
#
_symmetry.space_group_name_H-M   'P 1'
#
loop_
_entity.id
_entity.type
_entity.pdbx_description
1 polymer ?
#
loop_
_entity_poly.entity_id
_entity_poly.type
_entity_poly.pdbx_seq_one_letter_code
_entity_poly.pdbx_strand_id
1 'polypeptide(L)'
;MTLESVDVFANHKGGCGKTVLLFHTACQYAKQHPQERVFVMDMTVIGDISRLLLGGDVYESKNLNGLEELAEKYSTSILLEEAAQGAAKPSSSANSKKRESSFYLHSPPPKGSSANAGNIEPEKYMLQVSEINTYIPSNLFLTVGGGSKEQLVFEEDGKERIVASLKDSLHKDSISWKVFIDTDGDLTFSGYTQIALCFADKVVIPLMPSYIDFRRVSSFLEEFYGLQESRNGNAKILGIVWNNVDSQKNEPWKPFSNVFTPTNAVKSVIKDLNTHLAKVAQHFSQIFYHPLPDDTQEEDKLCEMFSQSSSLLMRNFGVTGMASTDCGIPFCSMTKGELIGSRMKYQLNEESIKNMCLNIQELLDKLS
;
A
#
# COMPACT_ATOMS: atom_id res chain seq x y z
N MET A 1 -6.59 -18.70 12.46
CA MET A 1 -6.14 -17.29 12.33
C MET A 1 -7.17 -16.57 11.50
N THR A 2 -7.39 -15.30 11.79
CA THR A 2 -8.55 -14.50 11.37
C THR A 2 -8.12 -13.20 10.68
N LEU A 3 -6.85 -12.79 10.86
CA LEU A 3 -6.13 -11.84 10.04
C LEU A 3 -4.84 -12.53 9.57
N GLU A 4 -4.66 -12.66 8.26
CA GLU A 4 -3.51 -13.32 7.61
C GLU A 4 -2.27 -12.42 7.67
N SER A 5 -2.37 -11.20 7.14
CA SER A 5 -1.38 -10.14 7.31
C SER A 5 -1.90 -8.79 6.78
N VAL A 6 -1.19 -7.73 7.17
CA VAL A 6 -1.41 -6.36 6.74
C VAL A 6 -0.23 -5.88 5.90
N ASP A 7 -0.46 -5.62 4.63
CA ASP A 7 0.58 -5.21 3.67
C ASP A 7 0.38 -3.74 3.26
N VAL A 8 1.40 -2.91 3.44
CA VAL A 8 1.35 -1.49 3.08
C VAL A 8 2.30 -1.16 1.94
N PHE A 9 1.82 -0.37 0.97
CA PHE A 9 2.63 0.18 -0.11
C PHE A 9 2.99 1.62 0.25
N ALA A 10 4.25 1.87 0.60
CA ALA A 10 4.68 3.15 1.16
C ALA A 10 5.98 3.66 0.54
N ASN A 11 6.05 4.99 0.35
CA ASN A 11 7.24 5.71 -0.11
C ASN A 11 6.98 7.22 -0.01
N HIS A 12 7.97 8.00 0.44
CA HIS A 12 7.95 9.47 0.40
C HIS A 12 7.78 10.05 -1.01
N LYS A 13 8.15 9.31 -2.05
CA LYS A 13 7.96 9.75 -3.42
C LYS A 13 6.51 9.54 -3.88
N GLY A 14 5.84 10.63 -4.23
CA GLY A 14 4.63 10.59 -5.06
C GLY A 14 4.93 10.08 -6.48
N GLY A 15 3.98 9.34 -7.09
CA GLY A 15 4.09 8.86 -8.47
C GLY A 15 5.09 7.72 -8.70
N CYS A 16 5.56 7.01 -7.66
CA CYS A 16 6.38 5.80 -7.83
C CYS A 16 5.57 4.52 -8.14
N GLY A 17 4.23 4.60 -8.12
CA GLY A 17 3.33 3.52 -8.50
C GLY A 17 2.74 2.69 -7.34
N LYS A 18 2.75 3.21 -6.10
CA LYS A 18 2.13 2.56 -4.91
C LYS A 18 0.71 2.07 -5.18
N THR A 19 -0.17 3.02 -5.50
CA THR A 19 -1.58 2.81 -5.80
C THR A 19 -1.82 1.78 -6.92
N VAL A 20 -1.11 1.92 -8.05
CA VAL A 20 -1.30 1.03 -9.22
C VAL A 20 -0.82 -0.39 -8.90
N LEU A 21 0.33 -0.53 -8.23
CA LEU A 21 0.83 -1.84 -7.82
C LEU A 21 -0.11 -2.49 -6.81
N LEU A 22 -0.59 -1.74 -5.82
CA LEU A 22 -1.53 -2.23 -4.82
C LEU A 22 -2.85 -2.67 -5.46
N PHE A 23 -3.41 -1.86 -6.37
CA PHE A 23 -4.63 -2.18 -7.12
C PHE A 23 -4.55 -3.57 -7.78
N HIS A 24 -3.48 -3.81 -8.54
CA HIS A 24 -3.29 -5.08 -9.21
C HIS A 24 -3.01 -6.22 -8.24
N THR A 25 -2.21 -5.97 -7.20
CA THR A 25 -1.82 -6.97 -6.20
C THR A 25 -3.03 -7.45 -5.41
N ALA A 26 -3.82 -6.52 -4.86
CA ALA A 26 -5.01 -6.83 -4.08
C ALA A 26 -6.06 -7.58 -4.90
N CYS A 27 -6.30 -7.17 -6.16
CA CYS A 27 -7.25 -7.87 -7.04
C CYS A 27 -6.78 -9.27 -7.44
N GLN A 28 -5.48 -9.45 -7.71
CA GLN A 28 -4.93 -10.78 -8.00
C GLN A 28 -5.03 -11.68 -6.77
N TYR A 29 -4.72 -11.16 -5.58
CA TYR A 29 -4.81 -11.92 -4.32
C TYR A 29 -6.25 -12.34 -4.05
N ALA A 30 -7.20 -11.40 -4.10
CA ALA A 30 -8.62 -11.67 -3.89
C ALA A 30 -9.15 -12.77 -4.82
N LYS A 31 -8.72 -12.75 -6.10
CA LYS A 31 -9.06 -13.76 -7.09
C LYS A 31 -8.50 -15.16 -6.78
N GLN A 32 -7.30 -15.23 -6.20
CA GLN A 32 -6.64 -16.50 -5.82
C GLN A 32 -7.14 -17.06 -4.49
N HIS A 33 -7.68 -16.19 -3.62
CA HIS A 33 -8.12 -16.51 -2.27
C HIS A 33 -9.62 -16.24 -2.07
N PRO A 34 -10.54 -16.90 -2.81
CA PRO A 34 -11.98 -16.60 -2.77
C PRO A 34 -12.65 -16.90 -1.42
N GLN A 35 -11.97 -17.62 -0.51
CA GLN A 35 -12.46 -17.95 0.83
C GLN A 35 -12.04 -16.93 1.89
N GLU A 36 -11.17 -15.99 1.53
CA GLU A 36 -10.69 -14.92 2.39
C GLU A 36 -11.35 -13.61 1.98
N ARG A 37 -11.47 -12.68 2.92
CA ARG A 37 -11.88 -11.30 2.62
C ARG A 37 -10.65 -10.43 2.48
N VAL A 38 -10.60 -9.66 1.40
CA VAL A 38 -9.53 -8.69 1.14
C VAL A 38 -10.04 -7.31 1.49
N PHE A 39 -9.37 -6.62 2.40
CA PHE A 39 -9.70 -5.26 2.79
C PHE A 39 -8.63 -4.29 2.28
N VAL A 40 -9.02 -3.40 1.38
CA VAL A 40 -8.18 -2.29 0.92
C VAL A 40 -8.52 -1.03 1.71
N MET A 41 -7.50 -0.45 2.37
CA MET A 41 -7.61 0.83 3.05
C MET A 41 -6.95 1.93 2.22
N ASP A 42 -7.74 2.87 1.76
CA ASP A 42 -7.22 4.09 1.13
C ASP A 42 -6.90 5.12 2.21
N MET A 43 -5.63 5.24 2.58
CA MET A 43 -5.14 6.21 3.56
C MET A 43 -4.64 7.49 2.89
N THR A 44 -5.07 7.78 1.66
CA THR A 44 -4.62 8.94 0.88
C THR A 44 -5.65 10.07 0.88
N VAL A 45 -5.16 11.31 0.78
CA VAL A 45 -6.04 12.49 0.60
C VAL A 45 -6.69 12.50 -0.78
N ILE A 46 -6.02 11.98 -1.81
CA ILE A 46 -6.46 12.10 -3.20
C ILE A 46 -7.49 11.02 -3.57
N GLY A 47 -7.40 9.83 -2.97
CA GLY A 47 -8.33 8.74 -3.19
C GLY A 47 -8.04 7.89 -4.45
N ASP A 48 -6.79 7.86 -4.93
CA ASP A 48 -6.48 7.25 -6.23
C ASP A 48 -6.74 5.74 -6.26
N ILE A 49 -6.49 5.01 -5.15
CA ILE A 49 -6.81 3.58 -5.11
C ILE A 49 -8.32 3.37 -5.10
N SER A 50 -9.07 4.23 -4.42
CA SER A 50 -10.53 4.23 -4.46
C SER A 50 -11.05 4.44 -5.88
N ARG A 51 -10.50 5.42 -6.62
CA ARG A 51 -10.83 5.66 -8.04
C ARG A 51 -10.62 4.41 -8.90
N LEU A 52 -9.44 3.80 -8.81
CA LEU A 52 -9.11 2.62 -9.61
C LEU A 52 -10.07 1.46 -9.33
N LEU A 53 -10.34 1.18 -8.05
CA LEU A 53 -11.23 0.10 -7.64
C LEU A 53 -12.68 0.34 -8.10
N LEU A 54 -13.15 1.59 -8.11
CA LEU A 54 -14.52 1.93 -8.50
C LEU A 54 -14.76 1.99 -10.01
N GLY A 55 -13.73 1.81 -10.84
CA GLY A 55 -13.86 1.78 -12.30
C GLY A 55 -13.07 2.87 -13.05
N GLY A 56 -12.12 3.52 -12.37
CA GLY A 56 -11.19 4.46 -12.98
C GLY A 56 -11.87 5.73 -13.52
N ASP A 57 -11.20 6.37 -14.47
CA ASP A 57 -11.68 7.58 -15.12
C ASP A 57 -13.02 7.38 -15.84
N VAL A 58 -13.32 6.15 -16.31
CA VAL A 58 -14.64 5.81 -16.88
C VAL A 58 -15.75 5.98 -15.85
N TYR A 59 -15.55 5.52 -14.62
CA TYR A 59 -16.53 5.71 -13.55
C TYR A 59 -16.66 7.19 -13.17
N GLU A 60 -15.54 7.89 -12.95
CA GLU A 60 -15.55 9.30 -12.58
C GLU A 60 -16.21 10.20 -13.63
N SER A 61 -15.98 9.92 -14.91
CA SER A 61 -16.58 10.70 -16.01
C SER A 61 -18.11 10.61 -16.05
N LYS A 62 -18.70 9.57 -15.46
CA LYS A 62 -20.16 9.34 -15.41
C LYS A 62 -20.79 9.75 -14.09
N ASN A 63 -20.01 9.72 -13.00
CA ASN A 63 -20.46 9.98 -11.64
C ASN A 63 -19.63 11.12 -11.04
N LEU A 64 -19.91 12.34 -11.47
CA LEU A 64 -19.31 13.54 -10.90
C LEU A 64 -19.67 13.59 -9.41
N ASN A 65 -18.68 13.54 -8.53
CA ASN A 65 -18.78 13.42 -7.06
C ASN A 65 -19.02 12.01 -6.49
N GLY A 66 -18.86 10.95 -7.30
CA GLY A 66 -19.12 9.59 -6.84
C GLY A 66 -18.24 9.14 -5.67
N LEU A 67 -17.01 9.66 -5.56
CA LEU A 67 -16.14 9.39 -4.41
C LEU A 67 -16.62 10.11 -3.16
N GLU A 68 -16.96 11.39 -3.27
CA GLU A 68 -17.42 12.21 -2.15
C GLU A 68 -18.71 11.64 -1.55
N GLU A 69 -19.66 11.22 -2.39
CA GLU A 69 -20.91 10.57 -1.94
C GLU A 69 -20.64 9.24 -1.23
N LEU A 70 -19.74 8.40 -1.77
CA LEU A 70 -19.37 7.15 -1.12
C LEU A 70 -18.63 7.36 0.19
N ALA A 71 -17.80 8.41 0.27
CA ALA A 71 -17.07 8.75 1.48
C ALA A 71 -18.01 9.19 2.63
N GLU A 72 -19.23 9.65 2.37
CA GLU A 72 -20.20 9.94 3.44
C GLU A 72 -20.52 8.70 4.29
N LYS A 73 -20.38 7.50 3.71
CA LYS A 73 -20.70 6.22 4.37
C LYS A 73 -19.49 5.32 4.59
N TYR A 74 -18.56 5.29 3.65
CA TYR A 74 -17.46 4.32 3.60
C TYR A 74 -16.08 4.95 3.83
N SER A 75 -16.01 6.14 4.44
CA SER A 75 -14.76 6.88 4.60
C SER A 75 -13.76 6.19 5.53
N THR A 76 -12.50 6.14 5.08
CA THR A 76 -11.36 5.79 5.93
C THR A 76 -11.27 6.71 7.15
N SER A 77 -11.44 8.02 6.98
CA SER A 77 -11.33 9.01 8.06
C SER A 77 -12.34 8.77 9.19
N ILE A 78 -13.59 8.45 8.84
CA ILE A 78 -14.65 8.14 9.83
C ILE A 78 -14.30 6.85 10.59
N LEU A 79 -13.84 5.82 9.89
CA LEU A 79 -13.36 4.58 10.53
C LEU A 79 -12.24 4.87 11.53
N LEU A 80 -11.24 5.69 11.14
CA LEU A 80 -10.12 6.04 12.02
C LEU A 80 -10.58 6.86 13.23
N GLU A 81 -11.50 7.81 13.05
CA GLU A 81 -12.06 8.60 14.15
C GLU A 81 -12.77 7.72 15.19
N GLU A 82 -13.62 6.81 14.74
CA GLU A 82 -14.34 5.86 15.61
C GLU A 82 -13.37 4.90 16.31
N ALA A 83 -12.35 4.43 15.60
CA ALA A 83 -11.30 3.59 16.16
C ALA A 83 -10.43 4.35 17.20
N ALA A 84 -10.23 5.65 17.03
CA ALA A 84 -9.49 6.49 17.97
C ALA A 84 -10.26 6.76 19.27
N GLN A 85 -11.58 6.88 19.20
CA GLN A 85 -12.43 7.15 20.36
C GLN A 85 -12.58 5.91 21.27
N GLY A 86 -12.43 4.70 20.71
CA GLY A 86 -12.83 3.47 21.39
C GLY A 86 -14.34 3.47 21.65
N ALA A 87 -14.90 2.42 22.26
CA ALA A 87 -16.35 2.37 22.54
C ALA A 87 -16.76 3.35 23.66
N ALA A 88 -16.68 4.66 23.41
CA ALA A 88 -17.33 5.68 24.20
C ALA A 88 -18.78 5.75 23.73
N LYS A 89 -19.73 5.44 24.63
CA LYS A 89 -21.15 5.74 24.39
C LYS A 89 -21.29 7.21 23.97
N PRO A 90 -22.16 7.56 23.02
CA PRO A 90 -22.28 8.93 22.55
C PRO A 90 -22.68 9.83 23.71
N SER A 91 -21.79 10.75 24.08
CA SER A 91 -22.17 11.89 24.90
C SER A 91 -22.89 12.89 24.00
N SER A 92 -24.21 12.88 24.09
CA SER A 92 -25.03 13.98 23.63
C SER A 92 -24.59 15.27 24.32
N SER A 93 -24.00 16.21 23.60
CA SER A 93 -24.46 17.61 23.59
C SER A 93 -23.55 18.48 22.73
N ALA A 94 -24.20 19.14 21.78
CA ALA A 94 -23.72 20.33 21.12
C ALA A 94 -23.07 21.33 22.11
N ASN A 95 -21.92 21.88 21.73
CA ASN A 95 -21.75 23.33 21.66
C ASN A 95 -20.42 23.70 21.01
N SER A 96 -20.54 24.30 19.84
CA SER A 96 -19.53 25.14 19.20
C SER A 96 -18.98 26.18 20.19
N LYS A 97 -17.65 26.24 20.37
CA LYS A 97 -16.95 27.48 20.76
C LYS A 97 -15.45 27.40 20.44
N LYS A 98 -15.02 28.39 19.64
CA LYS A 98 -13.64 28.83 19.37
C LYS A 98 -12.77 28.91 20.63
N ARG A 99 -11.47 28.57 20.49
CA ARG A 99 -10.29 29.22 21.11
C ARG A 99 -9.03 28.57 20.52
N GLU A 100 -8.22 29.27 19.72
CA GLU A 100 -7.11 30.18 20.07
C GLU A 100 -5.97 29.54 20.90
N SER A 101 -4.76 29.78 20.37
CA SER A 101 -3.44 29.27 20.72
C SER A 101 -2.95 29.60 22.13
N SER A 102 -2.23 28.66 22.76
CA SER A 102 -1.23 28.96 23.80
C SER A 102 -0.20 27.83 23.92
N PHE A 103 1.06 28.24 24.06
CA PHE A 103 2.29 27.45 24.16
C PHE A 103 2.55 26.83 25.55
N TYR A 104 3.27 25.69 25.54
CA TYR A 104 4.07 24.97 26.56
C TYR A 104 3.47 24.58 27.93
N LEU A 105 3.51 23.28 28.24
CA LEU A 105 4.28 22.74 29.38
C LEU A 105 4.48 21.22 29.28
N HIS A 106 5.74 20.78 29.39
CA HIS A 106 6.13 19.37 29.48
C HIS A 106 5.52 18.68 30.71
N SER A 107 4.85 17.56 30.50
CA SER A 107 4.62 16.54 31.53
C SER A 107 5.25 15.22 31.06
N PRO A 108 5.93 14.45 31.94
CA PRO A 108 6.50 13.17 31.58
C PRO A 108 5.38 12.15 31.29
N PRO A 109 5.60 11.15 30.41
CA PRO A 109 4.59 10.19 30.05
C PRO A 109 4.21 9.32 31.26
N PRO A 110 2.92 9.04 31.50
CA PRO A 110 2.52 8.01 32.44
C PRO A 110 2.92 6.65 31.86
N LYS A 111 3.52 5.79 32.69
CA LYS A 111 3.83 4.41 32.33
C LYS A 111 2.53 3.62 32.12
N GLY A 112 2.42 3.02 30.95
CA GLY A 112 1.63 1.83 30.58
C GLY A 112 0.38 1.54 31.40
N SER A 113 -0.78 1.93 30.87
CA SER A 113 -2.05 1.26 31.13
C SER A 113 -2.50 0.59 29.84
N SER A 114 -2.69 -0.74 29.87
CA SER A 114 -3.33 -1.51 28.80
C SER A 114 -4.61 -0.80 28.36
N ALA A 115 -4.59 -0.23 27.15
CA ALA A 115 -5.74 0.42 26.56
C ALA A 115 -6.79 -0.66 26.27
N ASN A 116 -7.97 -0.56 26.88
CA ASN A 116 -9.11 -1.36 26.46
C ASN A 116 -9.45 -0.97 25.01
N ALA A 117 -9.12 -1.85 24.05
CA ALA A 117 -9.52 -1.70 22.66
C ALA A 117 -11.04 -1.54 22.59
N GLY A 118 -11.52 -0.51 21.87
CA GLY A 118 -12.94 -0.37 21.60
C GLY A 118 -13.38 -1.47 20.63
N ASN A 119 -14.55 -2.06 20.86
CA ASN A 119 -15.19 -2.89 19.83
C ASN A 119 -15.71 -1.96 18.72
N ILE A 120 -14.88 -1.71 17.72
CA ILE A 120 -15.33 -1.16 16.44
C ILE A 120 -15.85 -2.30 15.56
N GLU A 121 -16.73 -1.98 14.62
CA GLU A 121 -17.18 -2.90 13.58
C GLU A 121 -16.72 -2.34 12.22
N PRO A 122 -15.47 -2.63 11.79
CA PRO A 122 -14.89 -2.01 10.60
C PRO A 122 -15.73 -2.21 9.34
N GLU A 123 -16.43 -3.34 9.24
CA GLU A 123 -17.31 -3.70 8.12
C GLU A 123 -18.38 -2.65 7.81
N LYS A 124 -18.83 -1.88 8.81
CA LYS A 124 -19.82 -0.80 8.61
C LYS A 124 -19.31 0.31 7.69
N TYR A 125 -17.99 0.47 7.60
CA TYR A 125 -17.31 1.48 6.82
C TYR A 125 -16.73 0.92 5.52
N MET A 126 -16.96 -0.36 5.23
CA MET A 126 -16.44 -1.02 4.04
C MET A 126 -17.48 -1.12 2.94
N LEU A 127 -17.07 -0.73 1.72
CA LEU A 127 -17.80 -0.95 0.48
C LEU A 127 -17.35 -2.27 -0.14
N GLN A 128 -18.29 -3.16 -0.48
CA GLN A 128 -18.00 -4.32 -1.33
C GLN A 128 -17.85 -3.84 -2.78
N VAL A 129 -16.62 -3.79 -3.29
CA VAL A 129 -16.30 -3.04 -4.53
C VAL A 129 -17.02 -3.61 -5.75
N SER A 130 -17.28 -4.92 -5.78
CA SER A 130 -17.99 -5.58 -6.88
C SER A 130 -19.43 -5.10 -7.09
N GLU A 131 -20.02 -4.42 -6.10
CA GLU A 131 -21.34 -3.79 -6.24
C GLU A 131 -21.33 -2.62 -7.24
N ILE A 132 -20.16 -2.00 -7.46
CA ILE A 132 -19.97 -0.88 -8.38
C ILE A 132 -19.15 -1.32 -9.60
N ASN A 133 -18.05 -2.05 -9.39
CA ASN A 133 -17.15 -2.48 -10.44
C ASN A 133 -17.09 -4.01 -10.52
N THR A 134 -17.84 -4.59 -11.45
CA THR A 134 -17.96 -6.05 -11.62
C THR A 134 -16.67 -6.74 -12.09
N TYR A 135 -15.63 -6.00 -12.46
CA TYR A 135 -14.32 -6.56 -12.77
C TYR A 135 -13.49 -6.87 -11.52
N ILE A 136 -13.89 -6.35 -10.36
CA ILE A 136 -13.23 -6.57 -9.08
C ILE A 136 -13.81 -7.82 -8.39
N PRO A 137 -12.97 -8.71 -7.82
CA PRO A 137 -13.45 -9.88 -7.10
C PRO A 137 -14.42 -9.52 -5.96
N SER A 138 -15.48 -10.32 -5.78
CA SER A 138 -16.56 -10.02 -4.83
C SER A 138 -16.15 -10.12 -3.37
N ASN A 139 -15.00 -10.70 -3.06
CA ASN A 139 -14.44 -10.76 -1.72
C ASN A 139 -13.51 -9.57 -1.39
N LEU A 140 -13.44 -8.55 -2.25
CA LEU A 140 -12.66 -7.34 -2.02
C LEU A 140 -13.53 -6.19 -1.52
N PHE A 141 -13.12 -5.62 -0.39
CA PHE A 141 -13.77 -4.55 0.34
C PHE A 141 -12.86 -3.32 0.40
N LEU A 142 -13.43 -2.12 0.44
CA LEU A 142 -12.71 -0.85 0.40
C LEU A 142 -13.24 0.13 1.47
N THR A 143 -12.33 0.83 2.17
CA THR A 143 -12.65 2.14 2.75
C THR A 143 -12.16 3.24 1.83
N VAL A 144 -13.01 4.23 1.60
CA VAL A 144 -12.84 5.27 0.60
C VAL A 144 -11.99 6.43 1.14
N GLY A 145 -10.91 6.73 0.44
CA GLY A 145 -10.11 7.95 0.56
C GLY A 145 -10.65 9.04 -0.37
N GLY A 146 -10.04 10.22 -0.40
CA GLY A 146 -10.48 11.28 -1.34
C GLY A 146 -11.71 12.08 -0.91
N GLY A 147 -12.44 11.67 0.14
CA GLY A 147 -13.65 12.36 0.60
C GLY A 147 -13.42 13.67 1.34
N SER A 148 -12.20 13.92 1.80
CA SER A 148 -11.81 15.17 2.48
C SER A 148 -10.54 15.75 1.86
N LYS A 149 -10.44 17.08 1.83
CA LYS A 149 -9.25 17.78 1.32
C LYS A 149 -8.04 17.70 2.26
N GLU A 150 -8.28 17.29 3.51
CA GLU A 150 -7.28 17.22 4.57
C GLU A 150 -7.49 15.95 5.39
N GLN A 151 -6.40 15.43 5.97
CA GLN A 151 -6.45 14.32 6.91
C GLN A 151 -6.82 14.81 8.31
N LEU A 152 -7.52 13.97 9.07
CA LEU A 152 -7.74 14.21 10.49
C LEU A 152 -6.41 14.15 11.27
N VAL A 153 -6.29 14.98 12.30
CA VAL A 153 -5.12 14.98 13.19
C VAL A 153 -5.44 14.09 14.39
N PHE A 154 -4.60 13.09 14.62
CA PHE A 154 -4.69 12.20 15.77
C PHE A 154 -3.49 12.41 16.69
N GLU A 155 -3.77 12.55 17.98
CA GLU A 155 -2.75 12.45 19.02
C GLU A 155 -2.18 11.03 19.08
N GLU A 156 -1.03 10.88 19.73
CA GLU A 156 -0.28 9.63 19.70
C GLU A 156 -1.00 8.44 20.34
N ASP A 157 -1.71 8.68 21.44
CA ASP A 157 -2.56 7.68 22.08
C ASP A 157 -3.77 7.31 21.19
N GLY A 158 -4.26 8.25 20.38
CA GLY A 158 -5.29 8.02 19.38
C GLY A 158 -4.83 7.07 18.28
N LYS A 159 -3.63 7.29 17.72
CA LYS A 159 -3.04 6.40 16.69
C LYS A 159 -2.85 4.99 17.22
N GLU A 160 -2.37 4.84 18.46
CA GLU A 160 -2.20 3.52 19.10
C GLU A 160 -3.55 2.81 19.31
N ARG A 161 -4.59 3.54 19.74
CA ARG A 161 -5.96 2.99 19.86
C ARG A 161 -6.55 2.57 18.52
N ILE A 162 -6.31 3.33 17.45
CA ILE A 162 -6.73 2.97 16.10
C ILE A 162 -6.15 1.62 15.70
N VAL A 163 -4.82 1.49 15.79
CA VAL A 163 -4.11 0.26 15.38
C VAL A 163 -4.58 -0.94 16.21
N ALA A 164 -4.70 -0.77 17.52
CA ALA A 164 -5.18 -1.83 18.41
C ALA A 164 -6.62 -2.26 18.09
N SER A 165 -7.53 -1.30 17.88
CA SER A 165 -8.94 -1.59 17.61
C SER A 165 -9.14 -2.26 16.26
N LEU A 166 -8.40 -1.86 15.23
CA LEU A 166 -8.43 -2.51 13.91
C LEU A 166 -7.90 -3.94 13.98
N LYS A 167 -6.72 -4.15 14.60
CA LYS A 167 -6.13 -5.49 14.78
C LYS A 167 -7.09 -6.41 15.54
N ASP A 168 -7.59 -5.96 16.68
CA ASP A 168 -8.48 -6.75 17.52
C ASP A 168 -9.78 -7.13 16.81
N SER A 169 -10.37 -6.20 16.05
CA SER A 169 -11.64 -6.44 15.37
C SER A 169 -11.50 -7.47 14.25
N LEU A 170 -10.46 -7.33 13.41
CA LEU A 170 -10.19 -8.28 12.33
C LEU A 170 -9.74 -9.65 12.88
N HIS A 171 -9.02 -9.68 14.01
CA HIS A 171 -8.65 -10.94 14.66
C HIS A 171 -9.82 -11.67 15.33
N LYS A 172 -10.92 -11.00 15.67
CA LYS A 172 -12.08 -11.64 16.31
C LYS A 172 -13.11 -12.16 15.31
N ASP A 173 -13.00 -11.78 14.05
CA ASP A 173 -13.91 -12.26 13.00
C ASP A 173 -13.77 -13.78 12.82
N SER A 174 -14.86 -14.43 12.41
CA SER A 174 -14.87 -15.84 12.01
C SER A 174 -14.24 -16.09 10.63
N ILE A 175 -14.12 -15.05 9.80
CA ILE A 175 -13.57 -15.11 8.45
C ILE A 175 -12.12 -14.60 8.44
N SER A 176 -11.27 -15.20 7.59
CA SER A 176 -9.89 -14.74 7.41
C SER A 176 -9.82 -13.46 6.58
N TRP A 177 -9.04 -12.49 7.05
CA TRP A 177 -8.81 -11.21 6.38
C TRP A 177 -7.38 -11.08 5.85
N LYS A 178 -7.23 -10.48 4.67
CA LYS A 178 -5.99 -9.90 4.14
C LYS A 178 -6.17 -8.41 4.02
N VAL A 179 -5.25 -7.60 4.54
CA VAL A 179 -5.35 -6.13 4.44
C VAL A 179 -4.27 -5.58 3.50
N PHE A 180 -4.65 -4.68 2.61
CA PHE A 180 -3.74 -3.87 1.79
C PHE A 180 -3.97 -2.39 2.06
N ILE A 181 -2.89 -1.63 2.24
CA ILE A 181 -2.98 -0.20 2.58
C ILE A 181 -2.21 0.65 1.56
N ASP A 182 -2.89 1.63 0.95
CA ASP A 182 -2.27 2.66 0.10
C ASP A 182 -1.99 3.91 0.93
N THR A 183 -0.84 4.54 0.72
CA THR A 183 -0.43 5.74 1.47
C THR A 183 -0.03 6.89 0.56
N ASP A 184 -0.08 8.11 1.08
CA ASP A 184 0.41 9.30 0.38
C ASP A 184 1.94 9.27 0.17
N GLY A 185 2.40 10.12 -0.75
CA GLY A 185 3.82 10.35 -1.04
C GLY A 185 4.31 11.67 -0.47
N ASP A 186 4.47 11.73 0.85
CA ASP A 186 4.85 12.94 1.58
C ASP A 186 6.34 12.95 1.93
N LEU A 187 6.93 14.14 2.12
CA LEU A 187 8.34 14.29 2.52
C LEU A 187 8.67 13.65 3.87
N THR A 188 7.67 13.52 4.74
CA THR A 188 7.72 12.87 6.06
C THR A 188 6.41 12.11 6.28
N PHE A 189 6.36 11.14 7.17
CA PHE A 189 5.12 10.39 7.40
C PHE A 189 4.02 11.26 7.99
N SER A 190 2.92 11.41 7.23
CA SER A 190 1.67 11.95 7.73
C SER A 190 1.08 11.07 8.84
N GLY A 191 0.12 11.59 9.60
CA GLY A 191 -0.55 10.82 10.66
C GLY A 191 -1.15 9.51 10.16
N TYR A 192 -1.74 9.52 8.96
CA TYR A 192 -2.33 8.34 8.34
C TYR A 192 -1.25 7.34 7.90
N THR A 193 -0.15 7.83 7.34
CA THR A 193 1.00 6.99 6.97
C THR A 193 1.62 6.33 8.21
N GLN A 194 1.73 7.05 9.33
CA GLN A 194 2.20 6.47 10.59
C GLN A 194 1.26 5.39 11.11
N ILE A 195 -0.06 5.61 11.08
CA ILE A 195 -1.05 4.59 11.44
C ILE A 195 -0.90 3.37 10.54
N ALA A 196 -0.80 3.55 9.22
CA ALA A 196 -0.63 2.48 8.25
C ALA A 196 0.63 1.65 8.53
N LEU A 197 1.78 2.29 8.73
CA LEU A 197 3.06 1.64 9.00
C LEU A 197 3.10 0.95 10.37
N CYS A 198 2.38 1.44 11.37
CA CYS A 198 2.25 0.77 12.68
C CYS A 198 1.23 -0.38 12.64
N PHE A 199 0.23 -0.32 11.76
CA PHE A 199 -0.73 -1.39 11.57
C PHE A 199 -0.15 -2.54 10.76
N ALA A 200 0.71 -2.25 9.78
CA ALA A 200 1.29 -3.21 8.86
C ALA A 200 2.16 -4.30 9.52
N ASP A 201 2.24 -5.43 8.84
CA ASP A 201 3.23 -6.49 9.06
C ASP A 201 4.33 -6.43 8.00
N LYS A 202 3.94 -6.14 6.74
CA LYS A 202 4.86 -6.11 5.58
C LYS A 202 4.78 -4.75 4.87
N VAL A 203 5.94 -4.20 4.52
CA VAL A 203 6.08 -2.95 3.77
C VAL A 203 6.68 -3.24 2.39
N VAL A 204 5.99 -2.78 1.34
CA VAL A 204 6.47 -2.79 -0.04
C VAL A 204 6.82 -1.35 -0.44
N ILE A 205 8.01 -1.15 -0.99
CA ILE A 205 8.52 0.17 -1.35
C ILE A 205 8.77 0.27 -2.87
N PRO A 206 7.83 0.82 -3.65
CA PRO A 206 8.04 1.06 -5.08
C PRO A 206 8.94 2.27 -5.35
N LEU A 207 9.87 2.15 -6.31
CA LEU A 207 10.82 3.19 -6.73
C LEU A 207 11.03 3.15 -8.25
N MET A 208 11.42 4.25 -8.87
CA MET A 208 11.97 4.20 -10.23
C MET A 208 13.46 3.83 -10.17
N PRO A 209 14.02 3.12 -11.17
CA PRO A 209 15.43 2.76 -11.22
C PRO A 209 16.33 3.98 -11.51
N SER A 210 16.49 4.85 -10.51
CA SER A 210 17.26 6.09 -10.60
C SER A 210 17.92 6.46 -9.27
N TYR A 211 19.08 7.14 -9.34
CA TYR A 211 19.79 7.61 -8.15
C TYR A 211 19.03 8.68 -7.35
N ILE A 212 18.12 9.44 -8.00
CA ILE A 212 17.30 10.42 -7.30
C ILE A 212 16.33 9.70 -6.36
N ASP A 213 15.71 8.62 -6.83
CA ASP A 213 14.78 7.82 -6.03
C ASP A 213 15.50 7.01 -4.97
N PHE A 214 16.71 6.52 -5.28
CA PHE A 214 17.58 5.91 -4.27
C PHE A 214 17.85 6.85 -3.08
N ARG A 215 18.17 8.13 -3.31
CA ARG A 215 18.39 9.04 -2.18
C ARG A 215 17.15 9.22 -1.30
N ARG A 216 15.96 9.22 -1.90
CA ARG A 216 14.69 9.33 -1.15
C ARG A 216 14.39 8.08 -0.34
N VAL A 217 14.75 6.90 -0.84
CA VAL A 217 14.53 5.67 -0.08
C VAL A 217 15.39 5.62 1.17
N SER A 218 16.62 6.13 1.13
CA SER A 218 17.46 6.20 2.34
C SER A 218 16.78 7.00 3.46
N SER A 219 16.23 8.17 3.16
CA SER A 219 15.48 8.96 4.15
C SER A 219 14.22 8.24 4.64
N PHE A 220 13.51 7.53 3.75
CA PHE A 220 12.38 6.68 4.15
C PHE A 220 12.80 5.60 5.14
N LEU A 221 13.92 4.92 4.89
CA LEU A 221 14.42 3.85 5.77
C LEU A 221 14.82 4.39 7.15
N GLU A 222 15.45 5.57 7.20
CA GLU A 222 15.79 6.24 8.46
C GLU A 222 14.56 6.60 9.29
N GLU A 223 13.54 7.23 8.67
CA GLU A 223 12.31 7.60 9.37
C GLU A 223 11.51 6.35 9.78
N PHE A 224 11.43 5.34 8.90
CA PHE A 224 10.75 4.08 9.19
C PHE A 224 11.42 3.34 10.34
N TYR A 225 12.76 3.30 10.36
CA TYR A 225 13.52 2.73 11.48
C TYR A 225 13.18 3.43 12.81
N GLY A 226 13.22 4.77 12.83
CA GLY A 226 12.86 5.55 14.01
C GLY A 226 11.40 5.34 14.46
N LEU A 227 10.47 5.20 13.52
CA LEU A 227 9.07 4.89 13.82
C LEU A 227 8.92 3.50 14.46
N GLN A 228 9.56 2.47 13.90
CA GLN A 228 9.48 1.11 14.46
C GLN A 228 10.10 1.05 15.87
N GLU A 229 11.25 1.68 16.09
CA GLU A 229 11.91 1.74 17.41
C GLU A 229 11.06 2.49 18.45
N SER A 230 10.52 3.65 18.08
CA SER A 230 9.74 4.49 19.02
C SER A 230 8.38 3.89 19.37
N ARG A 231 7.81 3.06 18.50
CA ARG A 231 6.47 2.48 18.67
C ARG A 231 6.45 1.01 19.02
N ASN A 232 7.64 0.40 19.16
CA ASN A 232 7.76 -1.06 19.25
C ASN A 232 6.95 -1.74 18.12
N GLY A 233 7.11 -1.19 16.91
CA GLY A 233 6.42 -1.65 15.71
C GLY A 233 7.00 -2.98 15.21
N ASN A 234 6.15 -3.77 14.56
CA ASN A 234 6.52 -5.09 14.05
C ASN A 234 6.65 -5.15 12.53
N ALA A 235 6.35 -4.04 11.83
CA ALA A 235 6.34 -4.00 10.39
C ALA A 235 7.76 -4.21 9.84
N LYS A 236 7.89 -5.02 8.80
CA LYS A 236 9.16 -5.28 8.13
C LYS A 236 9.07 -4.97 6.65
N ILE A 237 10.15 -4.43 6.10
CA ILE A 237 10.31 -4.23 4.67
C ILE A 237 10.45 -5.59 4.03
N LEU A 238 9.43 -5.98 3.28
CA LEU A 238 9.44 -7.20 2.51
C LEU A 238 10.29 -7.02 1.26
N GLY A 239 10.10 -5.89 0.56
CA GLY A 239 10.80 -5.69 -0.70
C GLY A 239 10.75 -4.27 -1.25
N ILE A 240 11.80 -3.94 -1.96
CA ILE A 240 11.95 -2.75 -2.79
C ILE A 240 11.63 -3.15 -4.23
N VAL A 241 10.63 -2.49 -4.81
CA VAL A 241 10.15 -2.76 -6.17
C VAL A 241 10.67 -1.70 -7.11
N TRP A 242 11.62 -2.05 -7.98
CA TRP A 242 12.00 -1.18 -9.09
C TRP A 242 10.90 -1.21 -10.14
N ASN A 243 10.10 -0.16 -10.15
CA ASN A 243 8.95 0.00 -11.02
C ASN A 243 9.30 0.67 -12.34
N ASN A 244 8.42 0.52 -13.32
CA ASN A 244 8.52 1.11 -14.65
C ASN A 244 9.81 0.71 -15.40
N VAL A 245 10.20 -0.56 -15.27
CA VAL A 245 11.40 -1.10 -15.90
C VAL A 245 11.08 -1.56 -17.32
N ASP A 246 11.77 -1.02 -18.33
CA ASP A 246 11.56 -1.46 -19.70
C ASP A 246 12.07 -2.90 -19.92
N SER A 247 11.20 -3.75 -20.45
CA SER A 247 11.53 -5.13 -20.81
C SER A 247 12.15 -5.19 -22.20
N GLN A 248 13.27 -5.91 -22.33
CA GLN A 248 13.85 -6.27 -23.62
C GLN A 248 13.36 -7.64 -24.09
N LYS A 249 13.19 -8.59 -23.16
CA LYS A 249 12.77 -9.96 -23.45
C LYS A 249 11.91 -10.50 -22.32
N ASN A 250 10.96 -11.38 -22.65
CA ASN A 250 10.09 -12.08 -21.69
C ASN A 250 10.75 -13.38 -21.19
N GLU A 251 12.03 -13.32 -20.82
CA GLU A 251 12.80 -14.45 -20.24
C GLU A 251 13.38 -14.05 -18.86
N PRO A 252 13.54 -14.99 -17.92
CA PRO A 252 14.08 -14.68 -16.59
C PRO A 252 15.48 -14.05 -16.62
N TRP A 253 15.71 -13.08 -15.74
CA TRP A 253 17.04 -12.55 -15.42
C TRP A 253 17.30 -12.71 -13.92
N LYS A 254 17.76 -13.90 -13.54
CA LYS A 254 17.96 -14.26 -12.13
C LYS A 254 19.20 -13.59 -11.52
N PRO A 255 19.19 -13.30 -10.20
CA PRO A 255 18.05 -13.47 -9.28
C PRO A 255 17.00 -12.33 -9.32
N PHE A 256 17.17 -11.33 -10.19
CA PHE A 256 16.42 -10.06 -10.17
C PHE A 256 14.95 -10.18 -10.63
N SER A 257 14.67 -11.02 -11.63
CA SER A 257 13.31 -11.31 -12.09
C SER A 257 13.20 -12.69 -12.68
N ASN A 258 12.06 -13.34 -12.40
CA ASN A 258 11.67 -14.63 -12.93
C ASN A 258 10.85 -14.53 -14.23
N VAL A 259 10.47 -13.32 -14.66
CA VAL A 259 9.48 -13.17 -15.75
C VAL A 259 9.93 -12.27 -16.90
N PHE A 260 10.99 -11.47 -16.72
CA PHE A 260 11.56 -10.69 -17.83
C PHE A 260 13.01 -10.26 -17.63
N THR A 261 13.60 -9.80 -18.73
CA THR A 261 14.97 -9.33 -18.83
C THR A 261 14.98 -7.89 -19.34
N PRO A 262 15.51 -6.92 -18.58
CA PRO A 262 15.69 -5.54 -19.02
C PRO A 262 16.81 -5.37 -20.06
N THR A 263 16.92 -4.18 -20.64
CA THR A 263 18.07 -3.83 -21.51
C THR A 263 19.38 -3.83 -20.72
N ASN A 264 20.52 -3.99 -21.40
CA ASN A 264 21.84 -4.03 -20.74
C ASN A 264 22.14 -2.75 -19.93
N ALA A 265 21.75 -1.58 -20.42
CA ALA A 265 21.92 -0.32 -19.69
C ALA A 265 21.13 -0.32 -18.37
N VAL A 266 19.87 -0.76 -18.41
CA VAL A 266 19.00 -0.84 -17.23
C VAL A 266 19.51 -1.91 -16.25
N LYS A 267 20.01 -3.05 -16.74
CA LYS A 267 20.64 -4.07 -15.88
C LYS A 267 21.82 -3.51 -15.09
N SER A 268 22.69 -2.72 -15.72
CA SER A 268 23.82 -2.09 -15.04
C SER A 268 23.37 -1.12 -13.95
N VAL A 269 22.34 -0.31 -14.23
CA VAL A 269 21.77 0.62 -13.24
C VAL A 269 21.14 -0.13 -12.07
N ILE A 270 20.32 -1.15 -12.32
CA ILE A 270 19.68 -1.96 -11.26
C ILE A 270 20.74 -2.64 -10.39
N LYS A 271 21.77 -3.23 -10.98
CA LYS A 271 22.86 -3.86 -10.22
C LYS A 271 23.55 -2.86 -9.30
N ASP A 272 23.92 -1.70 -9.80
CA ASP A 272 24.59 -0.66 -9.00
C ASP A 272 23.70 -0.15 -7.86
N LEU A 273 22.42 0.14 -8.16
CA LEU A 273 21.44 0.57 -7.16
C LEU A 273 21.18 -0.52 -6.11
N ASN A 274 21.11 -1.80 -6.50
CA ASN A 274 20.96 -2.91 -5.57
C ASN A 274 22.20 -3.07 -4.69
N THR A 275 23.41 -2.89 -5.21
CA THR A 275 24.63 -2.90 -4.39
C THR A 275 24.59 -1.81 -3.33
N HIS A 276 24.19 -0.58 -3.69
CA HIS A 276 24.05 0.51 -2.72
C HIS A 276 22.93 0.28 -1.71
N LEU A 277 21.77 -0.19 -2.16
CA LEU A 277 20.66 -0.51 -1.27
C LEU A 277 20.99 -1.65 -0.31
N ALA A 278 21.73 -2.66 -0.76
CA ALA A 278 22.09 -3.79 0.08
C ALA A 278 22.99 -3.35 1.25
N LYS A 279 23.91 -2.40 1.03
CA LYS A 279 24.72 -1.79 2.09
C LYS A 279 23.86 -1.01 3.10
N VAL A 280 22.87 -0.26 2.60
CA VAL A 280 21.92 0.44 3.47
C VAL A 280 21.05 -0.56 4.24
N ALA A 281 20.60 -1.62 3.59
CA ALA A 281 19.79 -2.68 4.20
C ALA A 281 20.56 -3.48 5.26
N GLN A 282 21.87 -3.67 5.13
CA GLN A 282 22.70 -4.22 6.21
C GLN A 282 22.68 -3.32 7.46
N HIS A 283 22.80 -2.00 7.28
CA HIS A 283 22.76 -1.05 8.40
C HIS A 283 21.40 -1.05 9.13
N PHE A 284 20.33 -1.32 8.40
CA PHE A 284 18.96 -1.38 8.90
C PHE A 284 18.39 -2.82 8.91
N SER A 285 19.23 -3.84 9.06
CA SER A 285 18.85 -5.25 8.85
C SER A 285 17.63 -5.68 9.66
N GLN A 286 17.47 -5.16 10.88
CA GLN A 286 16.37 -5.43 11.80
C GLN A 286 14.99 -5.01 11.27
N ILE A 287 14.89 -4.06 10.35
CA ILE A 287 13.61 -3.64 9.75
C ILE A 287 13.32 -4.31 8.41
N PHE A 288 14.19 -5.20 7.92
CA PHE A 288 13.92 -6.03 6.75
C PHE A 288 13.33 -7.38 7.15
N TYR A 289 12.39 -7.89 6.36
CA TYR A 289 11.79 -9.20 6.57
C TYR A 289 12.82 -10.31 6.35
N HIS A 290 13.76 -10.08 5.42
CA HIS A 290 14.91 -10.91 5.16
C HIS A 290 16.20 -10.13 5.44
N PRO A 291 16.69 -10.13 6.70
CA PRO A 291 17.89 -9.40 7.08
C PRO A 291 19.11 -9.90 6.30
N LEU A 292 19.98 -8.97 5.93
CA LEU A 292 21.28 -9.30 5.33
C LEU A 292 22.34 -9.47 6.44
N PRO A 293 23.29 -10.41 6.30
CA PRO A 293 24.38 -10.57 7.26
C PRO A 293 25.35 -9.38 7.27
N ASP A 294 25.75 -8.94 8.45
CA ASP A 294 26.64 -7.78 8.66
C ASP A 294 28.09 -8.03 8.23
N ASP A 295 28.50 -9.29 8.10
CA ASP A 295 29.88 -9.70 7.79
C ASP A 295 30.17 -9.80 6.27
N THR A 296 29.16 -9.67 5.43
CA THR A 296 29.32 -9.80 3.98
C THR A 296 29.87 -8.49 3.38
N GLN A 297 31.15 -8.49 3.04
CA GLN A 297 31.85 -7.33 2.45
C GLN A 297 31.98 -7.40 0.92
N GLU A 298 31.79 -8.57 0.31
CA GLU A 298 31.86 -8.74 -1.14
C GLU A 298 30.61 -8.17 -1.81
N GLU A 299 30.78 -7.09 -2.58
CA GLU A 299 29.66 -6.32 -3.15
C GLU A 299 28.78 -7.15 -4.09
N ASP A 300 29.37 -7.98 -4.94
CA ASP A 300 28.62 -8.81 -5.89
C ASP A 300 27.74 -9.83 -5.17
N LYS A 301 28.29 -10.50 -4.15
CA LYS A 301 27.55 -11.43 -3.31
C LYS A 301 26.43 -10.73 -2.54
N LEU A 302 26.72 -9.57 -1.97
CA LEU A 302 25.74 -8.77 -1.24
C LEU A 302 24.58 -8.31 -2.14
N CYS A 303 24.91 -7.86 -3.35
CA CYS A 303 23.93 -7.50 -4.38
C CYS A 303 23.05 -8.70 -4.76
N GLU A 304 23.64 -9.89 -4.96
CA GLU A 304 22.90 -11.12 -5.27
C GLU A 304 21.92 -11.49 -4.15
N MET A 305 22.38 -11.48 -2.89
CA MET A 305 21.55 -11.78 -1.71
C MET A 305 20.38 -10.81 -1.58
N PHE A 306 20.63 -9.51 -1.67
CA PHE A 306 19.58 -8.50 -1.63
C PHE A 306 18.61 -8.63 -2.80
N SER A 307 19.12 -8.92 -3.99
CA SER A 307 18.30 -9.09 -5.19
C SER A 307 17.35 -10.29 -5.06
N GLN A 308 17.83 -11.38 -4.45
CA GLN A 308 17.02 -12.56 -4.19
C GLN A 308 15.97 -12.32 -3.09
N SER A 309 16.37 -11.68 -1.99
CA SER A 309 15.51 -11.57 -0.79
C SER A 309 14.56 -10.38 -0.82
N SER A 310 15.04 -9.20 -1.23
CA SER A 310 14.40 -7.92 -0.92
C SER A 310 14.27 -6.98 -2.13
N SER A 311 14.67 -7.39 -3.33
CA SER A 311 14.46 -6.62 -4.57
C SER A 311 13.49 -7.35 -5.50
N LEU A 312 12.67 -6.58 -6.21
CA LEU A 312 11.76 -7.04 -7.26
C LEU A 312 11.81 -6.06 -8.43
N LEU A 313 11.61 -6.56 -9.65
CA LEU A 313 11.42 -5.72 -10.83
C LEU A 313 9.96 -5.74 -11.26
N MET A 314 9.39 -4.57 -11.46
CA MET A 314 8.10 -4.40 -12.13
C MET A 314 8.31 -3.74 -13.49
N ARG A 315 7.85 -4.42 -14.53
CA ARG A 315 7.93 -3.91 -15.90
C ARG A 315 7.09 -2.64 -16.09
N ASN A 316 7.46 -1.85 -17.08
CA ASN A 316 6.58 -0.80 -17.60
C ASN A 316 5.28 -1.44 -18.16
N PHE A 317 4.13 -0.94 -17.72
CA PHE A 317 2.81 -1.49 -18.09
C PHE A 317 2.28 -1.00 -19.43
N GLY A 318 2.86 0.08 -19.98
CA GLY A 318 2.51 0.63 -21.29
C GLY A 318 0.99 0.81 -21.50
N VAL A 319 0.52 0.46 -22.70
CA VAL A 319 -0.90 0.61 -23.09
C VAL A 319 -1.84 -0.23 -22.22
N THR A 320 -1.40 -1.41 -21.76
CA THR A 320 -2.24 -2.26 -20.90
C THR A 320 -2.46 -1.62 -19.54
N GLY A 321 -1.42 -1.02 -18.95
CA GLY A 321 -1.52 -0.23 -17.72
C GLY A 321 -2.42 0.99 -17.89
N MET A 322 -2.23 1.77 -18.96
CA MET A 322 -3.08 2.94 -19.23
C MET A 322 -4.56 2.56 -19.35
N ALA A 323 -4.87 1.49 -20.08
CA ALA A 323 -6.22 0.99 -20.25
C ALA A 323 -6.83 0.49 -18.94
N SER A 324 -6.02 -0.20 -18.12
CA SER A 324 -6.41 -0.64 -16.78
C SER A 324 -6.79 0.53 -15.88
N THR A 325 -5.96 1.58 -15.84
CA THR A 325 -6.20 2.78 -15.02
C THR A 325 -7.45 3.53 -15.48
N ASP A 326 -7.59 3.78 -16.79
CA ASP A 326 -8.74 4.51 -17.34
C ASP A 326 -10.06 3.78 -17.06
N CYS A 327 -10.06 2.44 -17.16
CA CYS A 327 -11.27 1.64 -17.02
C CYS A 327 -11.48 1.01 -15.62
N GLY A 328 -10.52 1.14 -14.71
CA GLY A 328 -10.50 0.44 -13.42
C GLY A 328 -10.58 -1.09 -13.54
N ILE A 329 -9.91 -1.69 -14.54
CA ILE A 329 -9.95 -3.15 -14.76
C ILE A 329 -8.58 -3.75 -14.41
N PRO A 330 -8.46 -4.58 -13.35
CA PRO A 330 -7.19 -5.17 -12.99
C PRO A 330 -6.74 -6.17 -14.06
N PHE A 331 -5.42 -6.32 -14.25
CA PHE A 331 -4.87 -7.24 -15.26
C PHE A 331 -5.45 -8.65 -15.21
N CYS A 332 -5.74 -9.14 -13.99
CA CYS A 332 -6.32 -10.46 -13.77
C CYS A 332 -7.75 -10.63 -14.32
N SER A 333 -8.43 -9.53 -14.66
CA SER A 333 -9.78 -9.49 -15.24
C SER A 333 -9.79 -8.95 -16.68
N MET A 334 -8.64 -8.51 -17.22
CA MET A 334 -8.54 -7.99 -18.58
C MET A 334 -8.57 -9.12 -19.62
N THR A 335 -9.13 -8.81 -20.79
CA THR A 335 -9.16 -9.71 -21.95
C THR A 335 -8.63 -9.00 -23.21
N LYS A 336 -8.17 -9.77 -24.19
CA LYS A 336 -7.71 -9.21 -25.47
C LYS A 336 -8.88 -8.58 -26.25
N GLY A 337 -8.59 -7.54 -27.00
CA GLY A 337 -9.59 -6.87 -27.83
C GLY A 337 -9.56 -5.35 -27.69
N GLU A 338 -10.60 -4.72 -28.20
CA GLU A 338 -10.83 -3.29 -28.02
C GLU A 338 -11.46 -3.04 -26.64
N LEU A 339 -10.88 -2.13 -25.87
CA LEU A 339 -11.44 -1.61 -24.62
C LEU A 339 -11.74 -0.12 -24.79
N ILE A 340 -12.94 0.30 -24.40
CA ILE A 340 -13.39 1.69 -24.51
C ILE A 340 -13.18 2.35 -23.15
N GLY A 341 -12.22 3.27 -23.10
CA GLY A 341 -11.95 4.12 -21.94
C GLY A 341 -12.81 5.38 -21.90
N SER A 342 -12.47 6.29 -21.00
CA SER A 342 -13.24 7.53 -20.78
C SER A 342 -13.17 8.47 -21.98
N ARG A 343 -11.99 8.57 -22.61
CA ARG A 343 -11.71 9.53 -23.70
C ARG A 343 -11.16 8.88 -24.96
N MET A 344 -10.73 7.63 -24.87
CA MET A 344 -10.03 6.95 -25.96
C MET A 344 -10.31 5.45 -25.97
N LYS A 345 -9.88 4.80 -27.05
CA LYS A 345 -9.95 3.35 -27.21
C LYS A 345 -8.56 2.75 -27.07
N TYR A 346 -8.49 1.58 -26.46
CA TYR A 346 -7.26 0.82 -26.29
C TYR A 346 -7.35 -0.50 -27.04
N GLN A 347 -6.29 -0.84 -27.77
CA GLN A 347 -6.16 -2.15 -28.40
C GLN A 347 -5.26 -3.03 -27.52
N LEU A 348 -5.86 -4.02 -26.87
CA LEU A 348 -5.16 -4.92 -25.97
C LEU A 348 -4.83 -6.23 -26.67
N ASN A 349 -3.60 -6.70 -26.46
CA ASN A 349 -3.14 -8.00 -26.95
C ASN A 349 -2.92 -8.96 -25.78
N GLU A 350 -3.09 -10.25 -26.07
CA GLU A 350 -3.07 -11.33 -25.08
C GLU A 350 -1.69 -11.48 -24.40
N GLU A 351 -0.61 -11.31 -25.15
CA GLU A 351 0.76 -11.45 -24.64
C GLU A 351 1.09 -10.37 -23.60
N SER A 352 0.75 -9.11 -23.87
CA SER A 352 0.96 -8.00 -22.93
C SER A 352 0.19 -8.22 -21.63
N ILE A 353 -1.10 -8.58 -21.69
CA ILE A 353 -1.91 -8.89 -20.50
C ILE A 353 -1.26 -10.02 -19.69
N LYS A 354 -0.92 -11.13 -20.36
CA LYS A 354 -0.27 -12.29 -19.72
C LYS A 354 1.02 -11.88 -19.01
N ASN A 355 1.86 -11.09 -19.66
CA ASN A 355 3.13 -10.62 -19.11
C ASN A 355 2.94 -9.73 -17.87
N MET A 356 1.89 -8.90 -17.84
CA MET A 356 1.55 -8.10 -16.66
C MET A 356 1.08 -8.99 -15.50
N CYS A 357 0.19 -9.95 -15.78
CA CYS A 357 -0.28 -10.91 -14.78
C CYS A 357 0.88 -11.71 -14.18
N LEU A 358 1.82 -12.18 -15.00
CA LEU A 358 3.01 -12.90 -14.50
C LEU A 358 3.89 -12.01 -13.61
N ASN A 359 4.04 -10.73 -13.93
CA ASN A 359 4.86 -9.84 -13.13
C ASN A 359 4.21 -9.45 -11.79
N ILE A 360 2.89 -9.29 -11.77
CA ILE A 360 2.11 -9.12 -10.53
C ILE A 360 2.17 -10.41 -9.70
N GLN A 361 2.07 -11.58 -10.33
CA GLN A 361 2.22 -12.86 -9.63
C GLN A 361 3.58 -12.97 -8.94
N GLU A 362 4.67 -12.58 -9.60
CA GLU A 362 6.00 -12.58 -8.99
C GLU A 362 6.07 -11.69 -7.72
N LEU A 363 5.30 -10.59 -7.67
CA LEU A 363 5.18 -9.77 -6.46
C LEU A 363 4.35 -10.47 -5.38
N LEU A 364 3.22 -11.08 -5.73
CA LEU A 364 2.38 -11.84 -4.78
C LEU A 364 3.10 -13.04 -4.19
N ASP A 365 3.89 -13.75 -4.99
CA ASP A 365 4.64 -14.92 -4.53
C ASP A 365 5.68 -14.54 -3.46
N LYS A 366 6.12 -13.28 -3.41
CA LYS A 366 6.94 -12.76 -2.31
C LYS A 366 6.13 -12.29 -1.11
N LEU A 367 4.87 -11.88 -1.31
CA LEU A 367 3.96 -11.43 -0.23
C LEU A 367 3.37 -12.60 0.56
N SER A 368 3.32 -13.79 -0.04
CA SER A 368 2.84 -15.05 0.56
C SER A 368 3.92 -15.67 1.44
#